data_AF-A0ABD3GML6-F1
#
_entry.id   AF-A0ABD3GML6-F1
#
_cell.length_a   1.000
_cell.length_b   1.000
_cell.length_c   1.000
_cell.angle_alpha   90.00
_cell.angle_beta   90.00
_cell.angle_gamma   90.00
#
_symmetry.space_group_name_H-M   'P 1'
#
loop_
_entity.id
_entity.type
_entity.pdbx_description
1 polymer ?
#
loop_
_entity_poly.entity_id
_entity_poly.type
_entity_poly.pdbx_seq_one_letter_code
_entity_poly.pdbx_strand_id
1 'polypeptide(L)'
;MSILVALQILVLVCCLQQLQAIPQQPSPGNQLFTQAVTGVKTIADALGKAYDNLCPGNCDSTCSQDLCRPLPDNSSPICFKKARNESILFNCTNPHQEQRCISVSVTIDKSSVTYVRENGNPKMDATVFQRSAVCRTQRLDGTFRIVSQAFGQYFAQYYVGTIDGTLRTFPGREDGSPGNCVLYDSRRRPWYNGAIYCPNHLVILIDRGRSMKDDVSSGPSSSKLDVVKTFASSLMETVYADSYVNVFAFGGGSDITYSKSVQVQFNSSDPNLDPLKSRINSTTLNVTTNTQPDDFVSALNVTLKAFQDPDVKSRNLLQNVILLTDGVFTETINYDDPSVKDVFTRLKSLNITLFIYGITLDHDDGMKNLSDHVSGSYQDIHEVQDFSDPLFSMGSYLGYLATCHRNMYADPFWSPNYRDYFNISDIVTVAAPAFSADNSFVGVAAIDVILEELGPDWSADRNDFLNAVTEQRSNQSKVHVLPQTQRPEAFDDSSTCSNSYENSYPLCPSRRKSTGPPDKGICCDSCIRRVHKGSNSNLDIILGPIGGFVLLLVLIGACICMFRKRKPPTPALGGSTPPQPAGSPDDRWARPL
;
A
#
# COMPACT_ATOMS: atom_id res chain seq x y z
N MET A 1 -41.96 -12.07 62.55
CA MET A 1 -41.42 -10.95 61.75
C MET A 1 -40.05 -11.22 61.15
N SER A 2 -39.10 -11.83 61.87
CA SER A 2 -37.67 -11.84 61.48
C SER A 2 -37.30 -12.49 60.14
N ILE A 3 -38.03 -13.53 59.68
CA ILE A 3 -37.73 -14.21 58.40
C ILE A 3 -38.15 -13.38 57.18
N LEU A 4 -39.28 -12.67 57.28
CA LEU A 4 -39.81 -11.89 56.15
C LEU A 4 -38.90 -10.69 55.81
N VAL A 5 -38.37 -10.03 56.86
CA VAL A 5 -37.41 -8.93 56.72
C VAL A 5 -36.08 -9.43 56.14
N ALA A 6 -35.61 -10.61 56.57
CA ALA A 6 -34.41 -11.23 56.01
C ALA A 6 -34.56 -11.56 54.52
N LEU A 7 -35.72 -12.10 54.09
CA LEU A 7 -36.00 -12.31 52.66
C LEU A 7 -36.05 -10.99 51.88
N GLN A 8 -36.69 -9.95 52.41
CA GLN A 8 -36.76 -8.64 51.74
C GLN A 8 -35.37 -8.01 51.58
N ILE A 9 -34.49 -8.11 52.58
CA ILE A 9 -33.11 -7.65 52.49
C ILE A 9 -32.32 -8.47 51.46
N LEU A 10 -32.48 -9.80 51.46
CA LEU A 10 -31.77 -10.66 50.49
C LEU A 10 -32.19 -10.35 49.04
N VAL A 11 -33.48 -10.15 48.80
CA VAL A 11 -34.01 -9.74 47.49
C VAL A 11 -33.51 -8.34 47.10
N LEU A 12 -33.44 -7.38 48.04
CA LEU A 12 -32.86 -6.06 47.76
C LEU A 12 -31.38 -6.15 47.39
N VAL A 13 -30.59 -6.96 48.11
CA VAL A 13 -29.15 -7.16 47.85
C VAL A 13 -28.93 -7.84 46.50
N CYS A 14 -29.72 -8.87 46.15
CA CYS A 14 -29.65 -9.48 44.81
C CYS A 14 -30.06 -8.50 43.70
N CYS A 15 -31.11 -7.70 43.89
CA CYS A 15 -31.48 -6.66 42.92
C CYS A 15 -30.40 -5.57 42.79
N LEU A 16 -29.77 -5.14 43.89
CA LEU A 16 -28.68 -4.17 43.88
C LEU A 16 -27.41 -4.73 43.19
N GLN A 17 -27.10 -6.02 43.38
CA GLN A 17 -26.01 -6.69 42.66
C GLN A 17 -26.31 -6.86 41.17
N GLN A 18 -27.57 -7.13 40.79
CA GLN A 18 -27.96 -7.17 39.36
C GLN A 18 -27.98 -5.78 38.71
N LEU A 19 -28.30 -4.72 39.46
CA LEU A 19 -28.22 -3.33 38.99
C LEU A 19 -26.77 -2.84 38.76
N GLN A 20 -25.77 -3.48 39.38
CA GLN A 20 -24.34 -3.21 39.11
C GLN A 20 -23.79 -3.93 37.87
N ALA A 21 -24.60 -4.78 37.21
CA ALA A 21 -24.20 -5.56 36.03
C ALA A 21 -24.91 -5.12 34.74
N ILE A 22 -25.31 -3.84 34.64
CA ILE A 22 -25.63 -3.24 33.34
C ILE A 22 -24.32 -3.20 32.54
N PRO A 23 -24.21 -3.85 31.36
CA PRO A 23 -23.04 -3.70 30.51
C PRO A 23 -22.93 -2.23 30.13
N GLN A 24 -21.90 -1.53 30.61
CA GLN A 24 -21.62 -0.18 30.13
C GLN A 24 -21.42 -0.28 28.62
N GLN A 25 -22.15 0.53 27.84
CA GLN A 25 -21.88 0.61 26.42
C GLN A 25 -20.42 1.06 26.25
N PRO A 26 -19.63 0.42 25.37
CA PRO A 26 -18.26 0.85 25.12
C PRO A 26 -18.29 2.32 24.68
N SER A 27 -17.36 3.12 25.20
CA SER A 27 -17.25 4.53 24.79
C SER A 27 -17.02 4.64 23.27
N PRO A 28 -17.43 5.74 22.62
CA PRO A 28 -17.26 5.88 21.17
C PRO A 28 -15.80 5.71 20.71
N GLY A 29 -14.82 6.12 21.52
CA GLY A 29 -13.39 5.79 21.28
C GLY A 29 -13.09 4.28 21.20
N ASN A 30 -13.63 3.49 22.13
CA ASN A 30 -13.53 2.02 22.10
C ASN A 30 -14.35 1.38 20.97
N GLN A 31 -15.48 1.99 20.58
CA GLN A 31 -16.25 1.57 19.41
C GLN A 31 -15.45 1.78 18.12
N LEU A 32 -14.84 2.96 17.93
CA LEU A 32 -13.98 3.28 16.79
C LEU A 32 -12.78 2.33 16.69
N PHE A 33 -12.12 2.04 17.82
CA PHE A 33 -11.05 1.04 17.88
C PHE A 33 -11.53 -0.34 17.41
N THR A 34 -12.69 -0.80 17.91
CA THR A 34 -13.28 -2.10 17.55
C THR A 34 -13.71 -2.14 16.07
N GLN A 35 -14.26 -1.05 15.55
CA GLN A 35 -14.62 -0.88 14.14
C GLN A 35 -13.38 -0.92 13.24
N ALA A 36 -12.27 -0.30 13.65
CA ALA A 36 -11.01 -0.32 12.91
C ALA A 36 -10.38 -1.72 12.86
N VAL A 37 -10.31 -2.41 14.01
CA VAL A 37 -9.84 -3.81 14.08
C VAL A 37 -10.71 -4.75 13.24
N THR A 38 -12.03 -4.59 13.27
CA THR A 38 -12.97 -5.42 12.48
C THR A 38 -12.88 -5.08 10.99
N GLY A 39 -12.82 -3.80 10.65
CA GLY A 39 -12.74 -3.29 9.28
C GLY A 39 -11.47 -3.74 8.58
N VAL A 40 -10.31 -3.64 9.23
CA VAL A 40 -9.04 -4.03 8.60
C VAL A 40 -8.95 -5.54 8.39
N LYS A 41 -9.44 -6.36 9.33
CA LYS A 41 -9.58 -7.82 9.16
C LYS A 41 -10.49 -8.13 7.97
N THR A 42 -11.63 -7.42 7.84
CA THR A 42 -12.56 -7.57 6.70
C THR A 42 -11.92 -7.22 5.35
N ILE A 43 -11.08 -6.17 5.29
CA ILE A 43 -10.36 -5.78 4.07
C ILE A 43 -9.25 -6.80 3.75
N ALA A 44 -8.50 -7.29 4.74
CA ALA A 44 -7.47 -8.31 4.55
C ALA A 44 -8.04 -9.62 4.00
N ASP A 45 -9.14 -10.11 4.58
CA ASP A 45 -9.87 -11.30 4.11
C ASP A 45 -10.38 -11.12 2.67
N ALA A 46 -10.85 -9.92 2.31
CA ALA A 46 -11.31 -9.62 0.96
C ALA A 46 -10.15 -9.53 -0.04
N LEU A 47 -8.97 -9.04 0.39
CA LEU A 47 -7.76 -9.01 -0.42
C LEU A 47 -7.26 -10.43 -0.70
N GLY A 48 -7.22 -11.31 0.29
CA GLY A 48 -6.92 -12.74 0.11
C GLY A 48 -7.81 -13.38 -0.95
N LYS A 49 -9.14 -13.25 -0.79
CA LYS A 49 -10.15 -13.75 -1.73
C LYS A 49 -10.06 -13.17 -3.15
N ALA A 50 -9.48 -11.98 -3.31
CA ALA A 50 -9.22 -11.39 -4.62
C ALA A 50 -8.05 -12.08 -5.35
N TYR A 51 -7.15 -12.74 -4.62
CA TYR A 51 -6.02 -13.51 -5.16
C TYR A 51 -6.35 -14.99 -5.41
N ASP A 52 -7.27 -15.60 -4.64
CA ASP A 52 -7.79 -16.97 -4.85
C ASP A 52 -8.29 -17.24 -6.28
N ASN A 53 -8.79 -16.20 -6.94
CA ASN A 53 -9.30 -16.30 -8.31
C ASN A 53 -8.15 -16.08 -9.29
N LEU A 54 -7.57 -17.17 -9.80
CA LEU A 54 -6.66 -17.18 -10.94
C LEU A 54 -7.27 -16.36 -12.09
N CYS A 55 -6.72 -15.16 -12.31
CA CYS A 55 -6.91 -14.33 -13.48
C CYS A 55 -8.38 -14.02 -13.85
N PRO A 56 -8.91 -12.84 -13.48
CA PRO A 56 -10.15 -12.33 -14.07
C PRO A 56 -9.99 -12.27 -15.60
N GLY A 57 -10.59 -13.22 -16.32
CA GLY A 57 -10.44 -13.37 -17.77
C GLY A 57 -10.91 -12.16 -18.60
N ASN A 58 -11.61 -11.24 -17.95
CA ASN A 58 -11.41 -9.81 -18.17
C ASN A 58 -11.32 -9.13 -16.79
N CYS A 59 -10.39 -8.18 -16.64
CA CYS A 59 -10.59 -7.09 -15.69
C CYS A 59 -11.87 -6.36 -16.08
N ASP A 60 -12.61 -5.77 -15.13
CA ASP A 60 -13.81 -5.03 -15.52
C ASP A 60 -13.39 -3.91 -16.50
N SER A 61 -14.19 -3.75 -17.56
CA SER A 61 -14.09 -2.65 -18.52
C SER A 61 -14.11 -1.27 -17.84
N THR A 62 -14.54 -1.18 -16.58
CA THR A 62 -14.35 -0.02 -15.74
C THR A 62 -12.88 0.15 -15.31
N CYS A 63 -12.19 1.13 -15.92
CA CYS A 63 -10.89 1.57 -15.44
C CYS A 63 -10.86 1.90 -13.93
N SER A 64 -9.72 1.61 -13.30
CA SER A 64 -9.32 2.22 -12.03
C SER A 64 -8.78 3.65 -12.25
N GLN A 65 -8.97 4.51 -11.25
CA GLN A 65 -8.42 5.88 -11.25
C GLN A 65 -6.92 5.84 -10.88
N ASP A 66 -6.07 6.46 -11.70
CA ASP A 66 -4.68 6.74 -11.35
C ASP A 66 -4.62 7.83 -10.28
N LEU A 67 -4.04 7.54 -9.12
CA LEU A 67 -3.82 8.53 -8.05
C LEU A 67 -2.87 9.66 -8.51
N CYS A 68 -2.01 9.40 -9.50
CA CYS A 68 -1.13 10.38 -10.13
C CYS A 68 -1.84 11.36 -11.12
N ARG A 69 -3.17 11.36 -11.19
CA ARG A 69 -3.92 12.13 -12.20
C ARG A 69 -5.13 12.84 -11.60
N PRO A 70 -5.56 13.96 -12.24
CA PRO A 70 -6.78 14.64 -11.88
C PRO A 70 -8.00 13.74 -11.81
N LEU A 71 -8.86 14.00 -10.83
CA LEU A 71 -10.21 13.47 -10.78
C LEU A 71 -10.98 13.93 -12.04
N PRO A 72 -11.71 13.04 -12.75
CA PRO A 72 -12.46 13.42 -13.95
C PRO A 72 -13.51 14.51 -13.69
N ASP A 73 -13.74 15.37 -14.68
CA ASP A 73 -14.71 16.50 -14.63
C ASP A 73 -16.16 16.07 -14.26
N ASN A 74 -16.49 14.78 -14.38
CA ASN A 74 -17.81 14.21 -14.04
C ASN A 74 -17.87 13.50 -12.68
N SER A 75 -16.74 13.41 -11.96
CA SER A 75 -16.78 13.06 -10.54
C SER A 75 -17.44 14.20 -9.76
N SER A 76 -18.08 13.88 -8.63
CA SER A 76 -18.55 14.89 -7.67
C SER A 76 -17.56 14.93 -6.50
N PRO A 77 -16.40 15.58 -6.64
CA PRO A 77 -15.37 15.55 -5.62
C PRO A 77 -15.84 16.21 -4.32
N ILE A 78 -15.53 15.58 -3.20
CA ILE A 78 -15.69 16.12 -1.87
C ILE A 78 -14.32 16.65 -1.44
N CYS A 79 -14.25 17.91 -1.01
CA CYS A 79 -13.04 18.46 -0.41
C CYS A 79 -12.90 17.98 1.04
N PHE A 80 -11.93 17.11 1.29
CA PHE A 80 -11.54 16.74 2.65
C PHE A 80 -10.51 17.73 3.18
N LYS A 81 -10.78 18.34 4.34
CA LYS A 81 -9.99 19.45 4.89
C LYS A 81 -8.64 18.99 5.46
N LYS A 82 -7.56 19.69 5.10
CA LYS A 82 -6.23 19.55 5.72
C LYS A 82 -6.23 20.20 7.10
N ALA A 83 -5.80 19.49 8.14
CA ALA A 83 -5.89 19.95 9.53
C ALA A 83 -4.94 21.13 9.84
N ARG A 84 -5.38 22.36 9.53
CA ARG A 84 -4.92 23.61 10.16
C ARG A 84 -6.11 24.54 10.42
N ASN A 85 -6.35 24.83 11.70
CA ASN A 85 -6.98 26.00 12.34
C ASN A 85 -8.27 26.69 11.82
N GLU A 86 -8.97 26.25 10.76
CA GLU A 86 -10.26 26.89 10.37
C GLU A 86 -11.43 25.90 10.25
N SER A 87 -12.40 25.99 11.17
CA SER A 87 -13.53 25.05 11.33
C SER A 87 -14.68 25.29 10.33
N ILE A 88 -14.46 24.98 9.04
CA ILE A 88 -15.53 24.91 8.03
C ILE A 88 -15.33 23.70 7.10
N LEU A 89 -16.37 22.85 7.01
CA LEU A 89 -16.55 21.88 5.92
C LEU A 89 -17.12 22.62 4.71
N PHE A 90 -16.35 22.80 3.64
CA PHE A 90 -16.87 23.33 2.39
C PHE A 90 -17.45 22.20 1.53
N ASN A 91 -18.77 22.21 1.37
CA ASN A 91 -19.46 21.34 0.42
C ASN A 91 -19.27 21.92 -1.00
N CYS A 92 -18.55 21.22 -1.89
CA CYS A 92 -18.19 21.69 -3.23
C CYS A 92 -19.32 21.62 -4.27
N THR A 93 -20.58 21.74 -3.83
CA THR A 93 -21.78 21.66 -4.69
C THR A 93 -22.12 22.95 -5.45
N ASN A 94 -21.22 23.95 -5.50
CA ASN A 94 -21.50 25.23 -6.15
C ASN A 94 -20.61 25.46 -7.39
N PRO A 95 -21.09 25.12 -8.61
CA PRO A 95 -20.27 25.12 -9.84
C PRO A 95 -19.93 26.52 -10.40
N HIS A 96 -20.14 27.59 -9.61
CA HIS A 96 -19.96 28.99 -10.03
C HIS A 96 -18.94 29.78 -9.21
N GLN A 97 -18.09 29.12 -8.42
CA GLN A 97 -16.89 29.76 -7.85
C GLN A 97 -15.65 28.91 -8.12
N GLU A 98 -14.60 29.55 -8.64
CA GLU A 98 -13.27 28.96 -8.95
C GLU A 98 -12.45 28.65 -7.67
N GLN A 99 -13.10 28.20 -6.61
CA GLN A 99 -12.44 27.79 -5.37
C GLN A 99 -11.79 26.42 -5.57
N ARG A 100 -10.51 26.44 -5.96
CA ARG A 100 -9.65 25.25 -5.88
C ARG A 100 -9.71 24.68 -4.47
N CYS A 101 -9.77 23.35 -4.36
CA CYS A 101 -9.67 22.68 -3.08
C CYS A 101 -8.37 23.12 -2.36
N ILE A 102 -8.49 23.75 -1.18
CA ILE A 102 -7.33 24.16 -0.36
C ILE A 102 -6.76 22.94 0.39
N SER A 103 -7.27 21.75 0.11
CA SER A 103 -6.99 20.50 0.82
C SER A 103 -7.06 19.31 -0.14
N VAL A 104 -7.43 18.09 0.31
CA VAL A 104 -7.41 16.89 -0.56
C VAL A 104 -8.78 16.69 -1.21
N SER A 105 -8.79 16.48 -2.53
CA SER A 105 -9.99 16.17 -3.29
C SER A 105 -10.22 14.66 -3.31
N VAL A 106 -11.40 14.19 -2.89
CA VAL A 106 -11.72 12.74 -2.81
C VAL A 106 -13.06 12.39 -3.49
N THR A 107 -13.19 11.16 -3.97
CA THR A 107 -14.45 10.55 -4.44
C THR A 107 -14.80 9.33 -3.60
N ILE A 108 -16.04 9.29 -3.11
CA ILE A 108 -16.58 8.17 -2.30
C ILE A 108 -17.17 7.04 -3.17
N ASP A 109 -17.23 7.23 -4.50
CA ASP A 109 -17.82 6.25 -5.41
C ASP A 109 -16.85 5.11 -5.77
N LYS A 110 -15.54 5.42 -5.79
CA LYS A 110 -14.46 4.56 -6.28
C LYS A 110 -13.19 4.71 -5.46
N SER A 111 -12.30 3.72 -5.54
CA SER A 111 -10.90 3.86 -5.07
C SER A 111 -9.98 4.38 -6.18
N SER A 112 -8.82 4.92 -5.79
CA SER A 112 -7.70 5.21 -6.70
C SER A 112 -6.52 4.25 -6.47
N VAL A 113 -5.65 4.13 -7.47
CA VAL A 113 -4.48 3.23 -7.45
C VAL A 113 -3.19 3.96 -7.80
N THR A 114 -2.09 3.50 -7.20
CA THR A 114 -0.72 3.81 -7.64
C THR A 114 0.16 2.57 -7.49
N TYR A 115 1.36 2.61 -8.04
CA TYR A 115 2.32 1.51 -8.06
C TYR A 115 3.74 2.09 -8.18
N VAL A 116 4.75 1.29 -7.88
CA VAL A 116 6.15 1.72 -7.93
C VAL A 116 6.54 2.02 -9.39
N ARG A 117 7.03 3.24 -9.63
CA ARG A 117 7.47 3.73 -10.94
C ARG A 117 8.94 4.12 -10.87
N GLU A 118 9.75 3.63 -11.79
CA GLU A 118 11.16 3.99 -11.88
C GLU A 118 11.31 5.52 -12.04
N ASN A 119 12.14 6.12 -11.18
CA ASN A 119 12.39 7.57 -11.13
C ASN A 119 11.13 8.45 -11.04
N GLY A 120 9.99 7.91 -10.57
CA GLY A 120 8.71 8.61 -10.47
C GLY A 120 8.09 8.94 -11.83
N ASN A 121 8.61 8.39 -12.92
CA ASN A 121 8.20 8.74 -14.28
C ASN A 121 6.72 8.35 -14.52
N PRO A 122 5.79 9.31 -14.69
CA PRO A 122 4.36 9.01 -14.86
C PRO A 122 4.02 8.42 -16.24
N LYS A 123 5.02 8.23 -17.11
CA LYS A 123 4.90 7.57 -18.42
C LYS A 123 5.36 6.11 -18.41
N MET A 124 5.92 5.61 -17.29
CA MET A 124 6.31 4.21 -17.19
C MET A 124 5.07 3.33 -17.08
N ASP A 125 4.98 2.33 -17.96
CA ASP A 125 3.90 1.36 -17.97
C ASP A 125 4.07 0.37 -16.81
N ALA A 126 2.97 0.04 -16.13
CA ALA A 126 2.95 -0.93 -15.04
C ALA A 126 3.42 -2.32 -15.49
N THR A 127 4.15 -3.06 -14.65
CA THR A 127 4.60 -4.45 -14.91
C THR A 127 3.41 -5.41 -15.08
N VAL A 128 3.65 -6.64 -15.54
CA VAL A 128 2.56 -7.65 -15.63
C VAL A 128 1.93 -7.94 -14.26
N PHE A 129 2.76 -7.99 -13.21
CA PHE A 129 2.36 -8.17 -11.82
C PHE A 129 1.53 -6.99 -11.31
N GLN A 130 1.96 -5.74 -11.56
CA GLN A 130 1.21 -4.55 -11.19
C GLN A 130 -0.15 -4.45 -11.92
N ARG A 131 -0.22 -4.86 -13.18
CA ARG A 131 -1.51 -4.96 -13.91
C ARG A 131 -2.42 -6.02 -13.28
N SER A 132 -1.89 -7.17 -12.88
CA SER A 132 -2.60 -8.22 -12.14
C SER A 132 -3.12 -7.71 -10.79
N ALA A 133 -2.28 -7.04 -9.99
CA ALA A 133 -2.64 -6.47 -8.70
C ALA A 133 -3.73 -5.39 -8.82
N VAL A 134 -3.58 -4.43 -9.75
CA VAL A 134 -4.62 -3.42 -10.05
C VAL A 134 -5.94 -4.10 -10.40
N CYS A 135 -5.92 -5.13 -11.24
CA CYS A 135 -7.11 -5.88 -11.69
C CYS A 135 -7.81 -6.63 -10.54
N ARG A 136 -7.07 -7.43 -9.76
CA ARG A 136 -7.60 -8.21 -8.63
C ARG A 136 -8.21 -7.29 -7.57
N THR A 137 -7.52 -6.21 -7.22
CA THR A 137 -7.95 -5.27 -6.16
C THR A 137 -9.17 -4.41 -6.51
N GLN A 138 -9.60 -4.31 -7.79
CA GLN A 138 -10.84 -3.61 -8.16
C GLN A 138 -12.08 -4.10 -7.39
N ARG A 139 -12.10 -5.39 -7.04
CA ARG A 139 -13.20 -6.03 -6.33
C ARG A 139 -13.38 -5.52 -4.89
N LEU A 140 -12.38 -4.83 -4.34
CA LEU A 140 -12.40 -4.30 -2.98
C LEU A 140 -13.26 -3.03 -2.83
N ASP A 141 -13.63 -2.34 -3.91
CA ASP A 141 -14.47 -1.13 -3.84
C ASP A 141 -15.81 -1.37 -3.11
N GLY A 142 -16.37 -2.59 -3.22
CA GLY A 142 -17.54 -2.99 -2.44
C GLY A 142 -17.25 -3.07 -0.94
N THR A 143 -16.16 -3.76 -0.58
CA THR A 143 -15.71 -3.93 0.80
C THR A 143 -15.35 -2.60 1.45
N PHE A 144 -14.61 -1.73 0.76
CA PHE A 144 -14.25 -0.40 1.25
C PHE A 144 -15.48 0.45 1.56
N ARG A 145 -16.49 0.46 0.68
CA ARG A 145 -17.75 1.18 0.97
C ARG A 145 -18.47 0.63 2.21
N ILE A 146 -18.60 -0.69 2.33
CA ILE A 146 -19.24 -1.34 3.50
C ILE A 146 -18.50 -0.99 4.80
N VAL A 147 -17.17 -1.10 4.82
CA VAL A 147 -16.36 -0.79 6.00
C VAL A 147 -16.44 0.71 6.32
N SER A 148 -16.37 1.59 5.32
CA SER A 148 -16.47 3.04 5.52
C SER A 148 -17.82 3.49 6.12
N GLN A 149 -18.92 2.82 5.76
CA GLN A 149 -20.25 3.09 6.33
C GLN A 149 -20.33 2.72 7.82
N ALA A 150 -19.53 1.75 8.29
CA ALA A 150 -19.50 1.36 9.69
C ALA A 150 -18.80 2.39 10.60
N PHE A 151 -17.86 3.18 10.08
CA PHE A 151 -17.20 4.28 10.79
C PHE A 151 -18.09 5.53 10.95
N GLY A 152 -19.17 5.62 10.16
CA GLY A 152 -20.23 6.61 10.34
C GLY A 152 -19.78 8.06 10.16
N GLN A 153 -19.46 8.72 11.28
CA GLN A 153 -19.12 10.15 11.35
C GLN A 153 -17.61 10.44 11.25
N TYR A 154 -16.76 9.44 11.47
CA TYR A 154 -15.30 9.60 11.40
C TYR A 154 -14.83 9.37 9.97
N PHE A 155 -13.99 10.27 9.44
CA PHE A 155 -13.28 10.01 8.21
C PHE A 155 -12.01 9.21 8.51
N ALA A 156 -11.69 8.31 7.59
CA ALA A 156 -10.55 7.42 7.65
C ALA A 156 -10.14 7.09 6.22
N GLN A 157 -8.86 6.77 6.03
CA GLN A 157 -8.38 6.26 4.75
C GLN A 157 -8.24 4.75 4.84
N TYR A 158 -8.83 4.05 3.89
CA TYR A 158 -8.83 2.59 3.79
C TYR A 158 -7.96 2.21 2.61
N TYR A 159 -6.99 1.32 2.78
CA TYR A 159 -6.12 0.96 1.67
C TYR A 159 -5.55 -0.45 1.79
N VAL A 160 -5.09 -0.94 0.64
CA VAL A 160 -4.30 -2.17 0.54
C VAL A 160 -3.01 -1.89 -0.20
N GLY A 161 -1.91 -2.42 0.30
CA GLY A 161 -0.65 -2.53 -0.42
C GLY A 161 -0.40 -3.99 -0.75
N THR A 162 -0.14 -4.31 -2.01
CA THR A 162 0.18 -5.67 -2.46
C THR A 162 1.70 -5.90 -2.52
N ILE A 163 2.13 -7.15 -2.68
CA ILE A 163 3.55 -7.54 -2.58
C ILE A 163 4.46 -6.97 -3.70
N ASP A 164 3.86 -6.52 -4.80
CA ASP A 164 4.46 -5.76 -5.91
C ASP A 164 4.46 -4.23 -5.69
N GLY A 165 4.13 -3.79 -4.47
CA GLY A 165 4.12 -2.38 -4.08
C GLY A 165 2.92 -1.58 -4.60
N THR A 166 2.03 -2.17 -5.42
CA THR A 166 0.77 -1.53 -5.83
C THR A 166 -0.07 -1.17 -4.61
N LEU A 167 -0.56 0.08 -4.57
CA LEU A 167 -1.44 0.63 -3.55
C LEU A 167 -2.81 0.88 -4.16
N ARG A 168 -3.89 0.41 -3.51
CA ARG A 168 -5.27 0.87 -3.76
C ARG A 168 -5.81 1.55 -2.52
N THR A 169 -6.38 2.74 -2.67
CA THR A 169 -6.86 3.58 -1.57
C THR A 169 -8.27 4.11 -1.80
N PHE A 170 -9.08 4.09 -0.74
CA PHE A 170 -10.45 4.57 -0.67
C PHE A 170 -10.61 5.53 0.53
N PRO A 171 -11.39 6.62 0.40
CA PRO A 171 -12.00 7.13 -0.85
C PRO A 171 -10.93 7.51 -1.89
N GLY A 172 -11.28 7.37 -3.17
CA GLY A 172 -10.36 7.64 -4.27
C GLY A 172 -9.89 9.09 -4.26
N ARG A 173 -8.60 9.31 -4.45
CA ARG A 173 -7.91 10.59 -4.23
C ARG A 173 -6.96 10.93 -5.36
N GLU A 174 -6.77 12.23 -5.57
CA GLU A 174 -5.78 12.82 -6.47
C GLU A 174 -4.56 13.30 -5.66
N ASP A 175 -3.36 12.81 -6.02
CA ASP A 175 -2.09 13.31 -5.48
C ASP A 175 -1.11 13.63 -6.62
N GLY A 176 -1.16 14.90 -7.04
CA GLY A 176 -0.13 15.52 -7.85
C GLY A 176 -0.58 15.91 -9.25
N SER A 177 -0.03 17.02 -9.73
CA SER A 177 -0.19 17.43 -11.12
C SER A 177 0.59 16.50 -12.06
N PRO A 178 0.14 16.29 -13.31
CA PRO A 178 0.86 15.48 -14.29
C PRO A 178 2.33 15.92 -14.45
N GLY A 179 3.26 15.07 -13.99
CA GLY A 179 4.71 15.35 -13.96
C GLY A 179 5.34 15.28 -12.57
N ASN A 180 4.58 15.46 -11.50
CA ASN A 180 5.04 15.40 -10.10
C ASN A 180 4.25 14.35 -9.31
N CYS A 181 4.13 13.11 -9.82
CA CYS A 181 3.50 12.06 -9.02
C CYS A 181 4.42 11.64 -7.87
N VAL A 182 3.81 11.37 -6.73
CA VAL A 182 4.51 10.99 -5.51
C VAL A 182 5.01 9.54 -5.61
N LEU A 183 6.31 9.33 -5.37
CA LEU A 183 6.93 8.01 -5.30
C LEU A 183 6.46 7.25 -4.05
N TYR A 184 5.41 6.43 -4.22
CA TYR A 184 4.86 5.61 -3.14
C TYR A 184 5.15 4.13 -3.38
N ASP A 185 5.79 3.51 -2.40
CA ASP A 185 5.90 2.06 -2.25
C ASP A 185 5.33 1.70 -0.87
N SER A 186 4.35 0.80 -0.83
CA SER A 186 3.71 0.35 0.40
C SER A 186 4.68 -0.41 1.32
N ARG A 187 5.61 -1.17 0.75
CA ARG A 187 6.53 -2.08 1.46
C ARG A 187 7.69 -1.38 2.17
N ARG A 188 7.71 -0.05 2.10
CA ARG A 188 8.67 0.83 2.81
C ARG A 188 8.00 1.58 3.96
N ARG A 189 6.71 1.33 4.23
CA ARG A 189 5.90 2.12 5.17
C ARG A 189 5.81 1.46 6.55
N PRO A 190 5.75 2.24 7.64
CA PRO A 190 5.65 1.70 9.00
C PRO A 190 4.46 0.75 9.20
N TRP A 191 3.32 1.03 8.57
CA TRP A 191 2.12 0.21 8.68
C TRP A 191 2.28 -1.17 8.01
N TYR A 192 2.92 -1.23 6.84
CA TYR A 192 3.16 -2.46 6.11
C TYR A 192 4.20 -3.31 6.84
N ASN A 193 5.36 -2.71 7.15
CA ASN A 193 6.47 -3.39 7.81
C ASN A 193 6.07 -3.89 9.20
N GLY A 194 5.26 -3.12 9.95
CA GLY A 194 4.71 -3.51 11.24
C GLY A 194 3.67 -4.65 11.16
N ALA A 195 2.83 -4.67 10.11
CA ALA A 195 1.83 -5.74 9.91
C ALA A 195 2.42 -7.07 9.42
N ILE A 196 3.67 -7.07 8.95
CA ILE A 196 4.45 -8.30 8.69
C ILE A 196 5.60 -8.46 9.69
N TYR A 197 5.67 -7.63 10.73
CA TYR A 197 6.79 -7.65 11.66
C TYR A 197 6.81 -8.94 12.48
N CYS A 198 7.96 -9.58 12.48
CA CYS A 198 8.30 -10.68 13.36
C CYS A 198 9.70 -10.39 13.94
N PRO A 199 9.91 -10.44 15.27
CA PRO A 199 11.19 -10.09 15.88
C PRO A 199 12.33 -10.94 15.33
N ASN A 200 13.20 -10.31 14.54
CA ASN A 200 14.24 -11.01 13.78
C ASN A 200 15.64 -10.45 14.02
N HIS A 201 16.62 -11.29 13.77
CA HIS A 201 18.01 -10.94 13.56
C HIS A 201 18.32 -11.24 12.09
N LEU A 202 18.50 -10.18 11.30
CA LEU A 202 18.81 -10.21 9.88
C LEU A 202 20.31 -9.99 9.65
N VAL A 203 20.95 -10.88 8.89
CA VAL A 203 22.31 -10.67 8.36
C VAL A 203 22.28 -10.71 6.84
N ILE A 204 22.73 -9.63 6.20
CA ILE A 204 22.86 -9.55 4.74
C ILE A 204 24.30 -9.89 4.35
N LEU A 205 24.47 -10.91 3.50
CA LEU A 205 25.74 -11.31 2.90
C LEU A 205 25.78 -10.85 1.44
N ILE A 206 26.76 -10.01 1.13
CA ILE A 206 26.97 -9.45 -0.21
C ILE A 206 28.24 -10.08 -0.81
N ASP A 207 28.07 -10.84 -1.89
CA ASP A 207 29.20 -11.32 -2.68
C ASP A 207 29.89 -10.15 -3.38
N ARG A 208 31.22 -10.13 -3.34
CA ARG A 208 32.06 -9.15 -4.01
C ARG A 208 33.22 -9.77 -4.79
N GLY A 209 33.15 -11.07 -5.11
CA GLY A 209 34.12 -11.74 -5.96
C GLY A 209 34.23 -11.10 -7.35
N ARG A 210 35.30 -11.41 -8.07
CA ARG A 210 35.58 -10.82 -9.38
C ARG A 210 34.47 -10.99 -10.41
N SER A 211 33.70 -12.08 -10.39
CA SER A 211 32.56 -12.32 -11.28
C SER A 211 31.39 -11.34 -11.05
N MET A 212 31.28 -10.77 -9.85
CA MET A 212 30.32 -9.69 -9.54
C MET A 212 30.63 -8.38 -10.28
N LYS A 213 31.79 -8.28 -10.96
CA LYS A 213 32.12 -7.18 -11.86
C LYS A 213 31.29 -7.20 -13.14
N ASP A 214 30.92 -8.39 -13.60
CA ASP A 214 30.31 -8.56 -14.92
C ASP A 214 28.96 -7.82 -14.98
N ASP A 215 28.64 -7.29 -16.15
CA ASP A 215 27.37 -6.62 -16.40
C ASP A 215 26.22 -7.64 -16.38
N VAL A 216 25.04 -7.19 -15.94
CA VAL A 216 23.83 -8.01 -15.98
C VAL A 216 23.34 -8.19 -17.42
N SER A 217 23.16 -9.44 -17.85
CA SER A 217 22.86 -9.81 -19.24
C SER A 217 21.53 -9.30 -19.77
N SER A 218 20.61 -8.89 -18.90
CA SER A 218 19.26 -8.41 -19.22
C SER A 218 18.77 -7.39 -18.19
N GLY A 219 19.49 -6.28 -18.04
CA GLY A 219 19.19 -5.25 -17.03
C GLY A 219 19.73 -3.86 -17.39
N PRO A 220 19.75 -2.93 -16.42
CA PRO A 220 20.50 -1.68 -16.57
C PRO A 220 21.98 -1.97 -16.81
N SER A 221 22.68 -1.09 -17.53
CA SER A 221 24.15 -1.17 -17.70
C SER A 221 24.84 -0.87 -16.38
N SER A 222 24.99 -1.91 -15.56
CA SER A 222 25.48 -1.88 -14.18
C SER A 222 26.05 -3.23 -13.82
N SER A 223 27.06 -3.25 -12.96
CA SER A 223 27.67 -4.51 -12.51
C SER A 223 26.69 -5.29 -11.64
N LYS A 224 26.81 -6.62 -11.60
CA LYS A 224 26.11 -7.48 -10.62
C LYS A 224 26.29 -6.97 -9.18
N LEU A 225 27.45 -6.39 -8.83
CA LEU A 225 27.67 -5.78 -7.51
C LEU A 225 26.76 -4.56 -7.26
N ASP A 226 26.56 -3.69 -8.25
CA ASP A 226 25.69 -2.52 -8.10
C ASP A 226 24.22 -2.93 -7.94
N VAL A 227 23.82 -4.03 -8.58
CA VAL A 227 22.51 -4.65 -8.41
C VAL A 227 22.33 -5.23 -7.00
N VAL A 228 23.23 -6.08 -6.48
CA VAL A 228 23.11 -6.58 -5.09
C VAL A 228 23.08 -5.45 -4.07
N LYS A 229 23.82 -4.35 -4.30
CA LYS A 229 23.80 -3.17 -3.43
C LYS A 229 22.45 -2.47 -3.45
N THR A 230 21.78 -2.43 -4.61
CA THR A 230 20.41 -1.90 -4.75
C THR A 230 19.39 -2.78 -4.05
N PHE A 231 19.52 -4.11 -4.15
CA PHE A 231 18.70 -5.09 -3.42
C PHE A 231 18.90 -4.99 -1.90
N ALA A 232 20.14 -5.01 -1.42
CA ALA A 232 20.48 -4.86 0.00
C ALA A 232 19.99 -3.53 0.59
N SER A 233 20.09 -2.43 -0.18
CA SER A 233 19.58 -1.13 0.24
C SER A 233 18.05 -1.10 0.29
N SER A 234 17.38 -1.68 -0.71
CA SER A 234 15.92 -1.78 -0.74
C SER A 234 15.40 -2.61 0.44
N LEU A 235 16.03 -3.75 0.74
CA LEU A 235 15.69 -4.56 1.92
C LEU A 235 15.92 -3.80 3.23
N MET A 236 16.99 -3.01 3.33
CA MET A 236 17.23 -2.15 4.50
C MET A 236 16.10 -1.12 4.71
N GLU A 237 15.30 -0.81 3.68
CA GLU A 237 14.13 0.06 3.81
C GLU A 237 12.90 -0.64 4.41
N THR A 238 12.87 -1.98 4.46
CA THR A 238 11.75 -2.76 5.02
C THR A 238 11.90 -3.10 6.52
N VAL A 239 13.06 -2.83 7.13
CA VAL A 239 13.33 -3.21 8.52
C VAL A 239 12.46 -2.44 9.51
N TYR A 240 12.11 -3.10 10.62
CA TYR A 240 11.19 -2.56 11.63
C TYR A 240 11.78 -2.64 13.05
N ALA A 241 11.18 -1.89 13.98
CA ALA A 241 11.62 -1.76 15.37
C ALA A 241 11.96 -3.09 16.06
N ASP A 242 12.92 -3.05 16.99
CA ASP A 242 13.46 -4.17 17.77
C ASP A 242 14.12 -5.32 16.98
N SER A 243 14.11 -5.27 15.65
CA SER A 243 14.93 -6.14 14.81
C SER A 243 16.42 -5.83 14.99
N TYR A 244 17.28 -6.84 14.86
CA TYR A 244 18.73 -6.67 14.80
C TYR A 244 19.23 -6.87 13.37
N VAL A 245 20.08 -5.99 12.88
CA VAL A 245 20.55 -6.02 11.48
C VAL A 245 22.07 -5.97 11.40
N ASN A 246 22.66 -6.70 10.45
CA ASN A 246 24.07 -6.65 10.09
C ASN A 246 24.29 -6.80 8.59
N VAL A 247 25.44 -6.36 8.10
CA VAL A 247 25.83 -6.53 6.69
C VAL A 247 27.29 -6.94 6.62
N PHE A 248 27.60 -8.03 5.92
CA PHE A 248 28.97 -8.44 5.61
C PHE A 248 29.14 -8.58 4.11
N ALA A 249 30.27 -8.10 3.59
CA ALA A 249 30.71 -8.39 2.23
C ALA A 249 31.77 -9.49 2.28
N PHE A 250 31.71 -10.45 1.36
CA PHE A 250 32.61 -11.60 1.32
C PHE A 250 33.10 -11.91 -0.10
N GLY A 251 34.18 -12.67 -0.21
CA GLY A 251 34.78 -13.05 -1.48
C GLY A 251 36.14 -12.41 -1.75
N GLY A 252 37.01 -13.21 -2.36
CA GLY A 252 38.30 -12.77 -2.91
C GLY A 252 39.47 -12.84 -1.93
N GLY A 253 39.47 -13.80 -1.00
CA GLY A 253 40.62 -14.10 -0.15
C GLY A 253 40.93 -13.05 0.93
N SER A 254 39.91 -12.30 1.36
CA SER A 254 40.03 -11.25 2.38
C SER A 254 39.34 -11.65 3.68
N ASP A 255 40.01 -11.49 4.82
CA ASP A 255 39.41 -11.71 6.13
C ASP A 255 38.15 -10.85 6.35
N ILE A 256 37.07 -11.50 6.76
CA ILE A 256 35.80 -10.85 7.09
C ILE A 256 35.83 -10.50 8.57
N THR A 257 35.99 -9.21 8.87
CA THR A 257 36.03 -8.73 10.26
C THR A 257 34.63 -8.77 10.88
N TYR A 258 34.52 -9.38 12.07
CA TYR A 258 33.30 -9.33 12.87
C TYR A 258 32.94 -7.88 13.23
N SER A 259 31.66 -7.52 13.07
CA SER A 259 31.08 -6.34 13.70
C SER A 259 29.76 -6.70 14.35
N LYS A 260 29.46 -6.04 15.47
CA LYS A 260 28.19 -6.19 16.18
C LYS A 260 27.00 -5.74 15.30
N SER A 261 25.86 -6.39 15.49
CA SER A 261 24.60 -6.03 14.84
C SER A 261 23.92 -4.83 15.52
N VAL A 262 23.18 -4.05 14.74
CA VAL A 262 22.47 -2.85 15.18
C VAL A 262 21.02 -3.17 15.50
N GLN A 263 20.49 -2.72 16.65
CA GLN A 263 19.06 -2.77 16.95
C GLN A 263 18.34 -1.59 16.27
N VAL A 264 17.35 -1.89 15.43
CA VAL A 264 16.45 -0.90 14.82
C VAL A 264 15.56 -0.29 15.91
N GLN A 265 15.57 1.03 16.07
CA GLN A 265 14.74 1.72 17.05
C GLN A 265 13.30 1.97 16.58
N PHE A 266 13.09 2.14 15.27
CA PHE A 266 11.77 2.44 14.71
C PHE A 266 11.57 1.81 13.32
N ASN A 267 12.34 2.25 12.34
CA ASN A 267 12.31 1.75 10.97
C ASN A 267 13.63 2.10 10.24
N SER A 268 13.65 1.96 8.92
CA SER A 268 14.76 2.33 8.05
C SER A 268 15.28 3.78 8.13
N SER A 269 14.51 4.72 8.68
CA SER A 269 14.93 6.10 8.94
C SER A 269 15.77 6.26 10.21
N ASP A 270 16.00 5.18 10.98
CA ASP A 270 16.87 5.17 12.15
C ASP A 270 18.33 5.48 11.78
N PRO A 271 18.94 6.56 12.33
CA PRO A 271 20.34 6.90 12.09
C PRO A 271 21.33 5.81 12.51
N ASN A 272 20.97 4.91 13.42
CA ASN A 272 21.82 3.79 13.81
C ASN A 272 22.10 2.83 12.64
N LEU A 273 21.26 2.83 11.60
CA LEU A 273 21.44 2.04 10.39
C LEU A 273 22.38 2.69 9.36
N ASP A 274 22.72 3.97 9.52
CA ASP A 274 23.57 4.69 8.55
C ASP A 274 24.98 4.09 8.38
N PRO A 275 25.65 3.54 9.42
CA PRO A 275 26.88 2.76 9.24
C PRO A 275 26.70 1.49 8.38
N LEU A 276 25.53 0.84 8.44
CA LEU A 276 25.21 -0.34 7.63
C LEU A 276 24.88 0.05 6.18
N LYS A 277 24.06 1.09 5.97
CA LYS A 277 23.81 1.68 4.64
C LYS A 277 25.11 2.14 3.97
N SER A 278 25.97 2.81 4.74
CA SER A 278 27.31 3.23 4.30
C SER A 278 28.18 2.02 3.93
N ARG A 279 28.13 0.92 4.68
CA ARG A 279 28.84 -0.33 4.35
C ARG A 279 28.35 -0.96 3.05
N ILE A 280 27.03 -1.00 2.81
CA ILE A 280 26.46 -1.45 1.53
C ILE A 280 27.04 -0.58 0.40
N ASN A 281 26.88 0.74 0.50
CA ASN A 281 27.31 1.69 -0.54
C ASN A 281 28.82 1.68 -0.81
N SER A 282 29.64 1.52 0.23
CA SER A 282 31.11 1.44 0.16
C SER A 282 31.65 0.03 -0.13
N THR A 283 30.79 -0.99 -0.29
CA THR A 283 31.23 -2.31 -0.74
C THR A 283 31.81 -2.19 -2.16
N THR A 284 33.06 -2.63 -2.29
CA THR A 284 33.86 -2.64 -3.53
C THR A 284 34.14 -4.05 -3.99
N LEU A 285 34.26 -4.23 -5.31
CA LEU A 285 34.69 -5.48 -5.95
C LEU A 285 36.09 -5.89 -5.50
N ASN A 286 36.30 -7.19 -5.30
CA ASN A 286 37.61 -7.80 -5.47
C ASN A 286 37.84 -8.01 -6.98
N VAL A 287 38.79 -7.31 -7.57
CA VAL A 287 39.04 -7.38 -9.03
C VAL A 287 39.96 -8.51 -9.47
N THR A 288 40.56 -9.26 -8.53
CA THR A 288 41.60 -10.26 -8.85
C THR A 288 41.06 -11.68 -8.88
N THR A 289 40.19 -12.05 -7.93
CA THR A 289 39.80 -13.44 -7.65
C THR A 289 38.29 -13.59 -7.50
N ASN A 290 37.74 -14.68 -8.03
CA ASN A 290 36.34 -15.07 -7.78
C ASN A 290 36.21 -15.57 -6.34
N THR A 291 35.03 -15.40 -5.76
CA THR A 291 34.66 -15.95 -4.45
C THR A 291 34.89 -17.47 -4.44
N GLN A 292 35.49 -17.98 -3.37
CA GLN A 292 35.73 -19.42 -3.17
C GLN A 292 34.79 -19.96 -2.07
N PRO A 293 34.54 -21.28 -2.00
CA PRO A 293 33.78 -21.89 -0.91
C PRO A 293 34.29 -21.49 0.48
N ASP A 294 35.60 -21.36 0.67
CA ASP A 294 36.22 -20.94 1.94
C ASP A 294 35.88 -19.48 2.33
N ASP A 295 35.71 -18.57 1.36
CA ASP A 295 35.24 -17.20 1.62
C ASP A 295 33.82 -17.23 2.19
N PHE A 296 32.96 -18.10 1.64
CA PHE A 296 31.57 -18.27 2.07
C PHE A 296 31.47 -18.96 3.44
N VAL A 297 32.24 -20.03 3.68
CA VAL A 297 32.34 -20.68 5.00
C VAL A 297 32.84 -19.69 6.06
N SER A 298 33.77 -18.80 5.70
CA SER A 298 34.24 -17.72 6.58
C SER A 298 33.13 -16.70 6.87
N ALA A 299 32.35 -16.31 5.86
CA ALA A 299 31.20 -15.40 6.01
C ALA A 299 30.12 -15.99 6.93
N LEU A 300 29.79 -17.27 6.77
CA LEU A 300 28.86 -17.99 7.64
C LEU A 300 29.40 -18.10 9.07
N ASN A 301 30.70 -18.33 9.28
CA ASN A 301 31.29 -18.36 10.62
C ASN A 301 31.26 -16.99 11.32
N VAL A 302 31.43 -15.88 10.59
CA VAL A 302 31.25 -14.52 11.14
C VAL A 302 29.78 -14.22 11.42
N THR A 303 28.88 -14.70 10.57
CA THR A 303 27.42 -14.61 10.75
C THR A 303 26.95 -15.37 12.01
N LEU A 304 27.47 -16.58 12.23
CA LEU A 304 27.24 -17.35 13.46
C LEU A 304 27.73 -16.61 14.71
N LYS A 305 28.87 -15.88 14.64
CA LYS A 305 29.33 -15.03 15.76
C LYS A 305 28.34 -13.90 16.05
N ALA A 306 27.74 -13.28 15.01
CA ALA A 306 26.73 -12.25 15.20
C ALA A 306 25.47 -12.80 15.88
N PHE A 307 24.92 -13.93 15.42
CA PHE A 307 23.77 -14.59 16.04
C PHE A 307 24.04 -15.11 17.46
N GLN A 308 25.31 -15.30 17.83
CA GLN A 308 25.73 -15.75 19.16
C GLN A 308 26.17 -14.61 20.09
N ASP A 309 26.13 -13.35 19.65
CA ASP A 309 26.41 -12.19 20.50
C ASP A 309 25.44 -12.17 21.70
N PRO A 310 25.94 -12.13 22.96
CA PRO A 310 25.09 -12.26 24.16
C PRO A 310 23.93 -11.25 24.23
N ASP A 311 24.12 -10.05 23.71
CA ASP A 311 23.14 -8.96 23.78
C ASP A 311 21.95 -9.17 22.82
N VAL A 312 22.12 -10.07 21.85
CA VAL A 312 21.08 -10.43 20.86
C VAL A 312 20.53 -11.84 21.13
N LYS A 313 21.42 -12.80 21.45
CA LYS A 313 21.06 -14.19 21.72
C LYS A 313 20.05 -14.33 22.87
N SER A 314 20.15 -13.46 23.88
CA SER A 314 19.21 -13.42 25.02
C SER A 314 17.77 -13.04 24.66
N ARG A 315 17.53 -12.51 23.44
CA ARG A 315 16.21 -12.02 22.99
C ARG A 315 15.38 -13.06 22.20
N ASN A 316 15.94 -14.24 21.90
CA ASN A 316 15.27 -15.31 21.18
C ASN A 316 14.61 -14.86 19.85
N LEU A 317 15.34 -14.09 19.04
CA LEU A 317 14.87 -13.58 17.76
C LEU A 317 14.96 -14.64 16.65
N LEU A 318 14.10 -14.51 15.63
CA LEU A 318 14.17 -15.33 14.42
C LEU A 318 15.45 -15.03 13.63
N GLN A 319 16.27 -16.04 13.33
CA GLN A 319 17.60 -15.83 12.74
C GLN A 319 17.57 -16.03 11.22
N ASN A 320 17.75 -14.94 10.47
CA ASN A 320 17.61 -14.90 9.02
C ASN A 320 18.89 -14.38 8.36
N VAL A 321 19.31 -15.05 7.29
CA VAL A 321 20.43 -14.63 6.45
C VAL A 321 19.93 -14.42 5.03
N ILE A 322 20.29 -13.30 4.43
CA ILE A 322 20.01 -12.97 3.01
C ILE A 322 21.35 -13.04 2.28
N LEU A 323 21.49 -13.98 1.35
CA LEU A 323 22.68 -14.12 0.50
C LEU A 323 22.39 -13.51 -0.88
N LEU A 324 23.19 -12.53 -1.28
CA LEU A 324 23.13 -11.85 -2.57
C LEU A 324 24.43 -12.17 -3.34
N THR A 325 24.34 -12.91 -4.44
CA THR A 325 25.49 -13.46 -5.19
C THR A 325 25.15 -13.66 -6.67
N ASP A 326 26.16 -13.96 -7.50
CA ASP A 326 25.97 -14.55 -8.82
C ASP A 326 26.11 -16.08 -8.83
N GLY A 327 26.45 -16.70 -7.69
CA GLY A 327 26.43 -18.15 -7.52
C GLY A 327 27.69 -18.89 -7.98
N VAL A 328 28.69 -18.21 -8.57
CA VAL A 328 29.90 -18.85 -9.15
C VAL A 328 30.62 -19.81 -8.19
N PHE A 329 30.68 -19.47 -6.90
CA PHE A 329 31.34 -20.34 -5.91
C PHE A 329 30.55 -21.62 -5.60
N THR A 330 29.22 -21.63 -5.82
CA THR A 330 28.32 -22.69 -5.36
C THR A 330 28.51 -24.02 -6.10
N GLU A 331 28.91 -23.97 -7.37
CA GLU A 331 29.26 -25.15 -8.17
C GLU A 331 30.46 -25.94 -7.62
N THR A 332 31.32 -25.26 -6.84
CA THR A 332 32.58 -25.81 -6.34
C THR A 332 32.54 -26.19 -4.86
N ILE A 333 31.39 -26.07 -4.19
CA ILE A 333 31.24 -26.44 -2.78
C ILE A 333 31.37 -27.95 -2.63
N ASN A 334 32.40 -28.38 -1.89
CA ASN A 334 32.50 -29.76 -1.42
C ASN A 334 31.66 -29.93 -0.14
N TYR A 335 30.44 -30.45 -0.27
CA TYR A 335 29.52 -30.68 0.85
C TYR A 335 30.01 -31.74 1.87
N ASP A 336 30.97 -32.57 1.50
CA ASP A 336 31.63 -33.52 2.40
C ASP A 336 32.84 -32.92 3.15
N ASP A 337 33.24 -31.68 2.84
CA ASP A 337 34.31 -31.00 3.58
C ASP A 337 33.92 -30.79 5.06
N PRO A 338 34.79 -31.13 6.03
CA PRO A 338 34.47 -31.00 7.45
C PRO A 338 34.07 -29.59 7.89
N SER A 339 34.62 -28.53 7.28
CA SER A 339 34.33 -27.14 7.64
C SER A 339 32.97 -26.68 7.09
N VAL A 340 32.63 -27.07 5.86
CA VAL A 340 31.29 -26.87 5.25
C VAL A 340 30.24 -27.62 6.07
N LYS A 341 30.53 -28.88 6.43
CA LYS A 341 29.63 -29.74 7.20
C LYS A 341 29.40 -29.23 8.63
N ASP A 342 30.44 -28.76 9.32
CA ASP A 342 30.30 -28.12 10.64
C ASP A 342 29.41 -26.88 10.55
N VAL A 343 29.71 -25.96 9.63
CA VAL A 343 29.01 -24.68 9.56
C VAL A 343 27.53 -24.87 9.20
N PHE A 344 27.20 -25.77 8.27
CA PHE A 344 25.81 -26.09 7.92
C PHE A 344 25.07 -26.83 9.04
N THR A 345 25.75 -27.73 9.77
CA THR A 345 25.17 -28.38 10.96
C THR A 345 24.85 -27.36 12.05
N ARG A 346 25.70 -26.35 12.22
CA ARG A 346 25.50 -25.25 13.17
C ARG A 346 24.40 -24.28 12.75
N LEU A 347 24.25 -23.98 11.45
CA LEU A 347 23.10 -23.21 10.93
C LEU A 347 21.79 -23.93 11.29
N LYS A 348 21.69 -25.22 10.99
CA LYS A 348 20.50 -26.05 11.29
C LYS A 348 20.22 -26.16 12.78
N SER A 349 21.23 -26.35 13.63
CA SER A 349 21.03 -26.49 15.09
C SER A 349 20.60 -25.20 15.79
N LEU A 350 20.76 -24.05 15.13
CA LEU A 350 20.31 -22.73 15.61
C LEU A 350 19.02 -22.25 14.92
N ASN A 351 18.41 -23.08 14.05
CA ASN A 351 17.26 -22.72 13.21
C ASN A 351 17.50 -21.44 12.38
N ILE A 352 18.72 -21.26 11.86
CA ILE A 352 19.06 -20.14 10.98
C ILE A 352 18.52 -20.43 9.58
N THR A 353 17.72 -19.49 9.06
CA THR A 353 17.11 -19.58 7.73
C THR A 353 17.94 -18.79 6.71
N LEU A 354 18.38 -19.43 5.62
CA LEU A 354 19.07 -18.75 4.51
C LEU A 354 18.11 -18.50 3.34
N PHE A 355 18.09 -17.28 2.84
CA PHE A 355 17.40 -16.89 1.61
C PHE A 355 18.47 -16.51 0.58
N ILE A 356 18.53 -17.24 -0.53
CA ILE A 356 19.55 -17.06 -1.57
C ILE A 356 18.93 -16.33 -2.76
N TYR A 357 19.55 -15.24 -3.18
CA TYR A 357 19.13 -14.40 -4.29
C TYR A 357 20.25 -14.31 -5.32
N GLY A 358 20.05 -14.92 -6.49
CA GLY A 358 21.09 -15.14 -7.51
C GLY A 358 20.89 -14.30 -8.77
N ILE A 359 21.88 -13.48 -9.18
CA ILE A 359 21.75 -12.54 -10.32
C ILE A 359 22.22 -13.15 -11.67
N THR A 360 22.22 -14.49 -11.78
CA THR A 360 22.31 -15.17 -13.08
C THR A 360 21.69 -16.56 -13.00
N LEU A 361 21.22 -17.05 -14.16
CA LEU A 361 20.76 -18.42 -14.37
C LEU A 361 21.93 -19.41 -14.59
N ASP A 362 23.15 -18.92 -14.82
CA ASP A 362 24.31 -19.75 -15.15
C ASP A 362 24.69 -20.75 -14.04
N HIS A 363 24.30 -20.47 -12.78
CA HIS A 363 24.70 -21.22 -11.58
C HIS A 363 23.49 -21.70 -10.74
N ASP A 364 22.34 -21.84 -11.39
CA ASP A 364 21.04 -22.20 -10.82
C ASP A 364 21.08 -23.53 -10.02
N ASP A 365 21.63 -24.60 -10.61
CA ASP A 365 21.77 -25.91 -9.94
C ASP A 365 22.64 -25.84 -8.67
N GLY A 366 23.70 -25.03 -8.69
CA GLY A 366 24.60 -24.83 -7.54
C GLY A 366 23.90 -24.12 -6.38
N MET A 367 23.10 -23.08 -6.68
CA MET A 367 22.34 -22.34 -5.68
C MET A 367 21.14 -23.13 -5.14
N LYS A 368 20.45 -23.92 -5.98
CA LYS A 368 19.42 -24.88 -5.55
C LYS A 368 19.98 -25.91 -4.58
N ASN A 369 21.09 -26.56 -4.95
CA ASN A 369 21.77 -27.55 -4.12
C ASN A 369 22.24 -26.95 -2.78
N LEU A 370 22.76 -25.71 -2.80
CA LEU A 370 23.10 -24.99 -1.57
C LEU A 370 21.86 -24.76 -0.69
N SER A 371 20.73 -24.33 -1.26
CA SER A 371 19.48 -24.08 -0.51
C SER A 371 18.95 -25.32 0.21
N ASP A 372 19.02 -26.49 -0.45
CA ASP A 372 18.62 -27.78 0.12
C ASP A 372 19.54 -28.20 1.28
N HIS A 373 20.84 -27.94 1.15
CA HIS A 373 21.82 -28.25 2.20
C HIS A 373 21.69 -27.39 3.46
N VAL A 374 21.08 -26.20 3.39
CA VAL A 374 21.02 -25.22 4.51
C VAL A 374 19.60 -24.96 5.04
N SER A 375 18.60 -25.75 4.61
CA SER A 375 17.17 -25.53 4.95
C SER A 375 16.65 -24.15 4.52
N GLY A 376 17.18 -23.62 3.41
CA GLY A 376 16.89 -22.28 2.90
C GLY A 376 15.96 -22.25 1.70
N SER A 377 15.63 -21.05 1.22
CA SER A 377 15.04 -20.83 -0.10
C SER A 377 16.09 -20.30 -1.07
N TYR A 378 15.82 -20.47 -2.36
CA TYR A 378 16.57 -19.84 -3.44
C TYR A 378 15.60 -19.22 -4.44
N GLN A 379 15.97 -18.06 -4.96
CA GLN A 379 15.24 -17.30 -5.96
C GLN A 379 16.24 -16.61 -6.90
N ASP A 380 16.03 -16.77 -8.19
CA ASP A 380 16.75 -16.09 -9.26
C ASP A 380 16.27 -14.63 -9.44
N ILE A 381 17.18 -13.79 -9.93
CA ILE A 381 16.97 -12.38 -10.26
C ILE A 381 17.55 -12.19 -11.66
N HIS A 382 16.72 -12.19 -12.70
CA HIS A 382 17.22 -12.30 -14.08
C HIS A 382 16.52 -11.38 -15.09
N GLU A 383 15.34 -10.83 -14.78
CA GLU A 383 14.62 -9.95 -15.69
C GLU A 383 14.84 -8.45 -15.39
N VAL A 384 14.71 -7.63 -16.45
CA VAL A 384 14.60 -6.16 -16.34
C VAL A 384 13.52 -5.74 -15.32
N GLN A 385 12.45 -6.53 -15.17
CA GLN A 385 11.39 -6.29 -14.19
C GLN A 385 11.89 -6.45 -12.75
N ASP A 386 12.72 -7.46 -12.44
CA ASP A 386 13.29 -7.67 -11.11
C ASP A 386 14.18 -6.50 -10.68
N PHE A 387 15.00 -5.99 -11.60
CA PHE A 387 15.88 -4.85 -11.32
C PHE A 387 15.09 -3.54 -11.11
N SER A 388 13.86 -3.45 -11.63
CA SER A 388 12.98 -2.30 -11.42
C SER A 388 12.23 -2.33 -10.09
N ASP A 389 12.03 -3.52 -9.50
CA ASP A 389 11.40 -3.69 -8.19
C ASP A 389 12.06 -4.79 -7.33
N PRO A 390 13.21 -4.48 -6.69
CA PRO A 390 13.92 -5.43 -5.84
C PRO A 390 13.10 -6.02 -4.68
N LEU A 391 12.07 -5.31 -4.19
CA LEU A 391 11.26 -5.80 -3.07
C LEU A 391 10.22 -6.84 -3.49
N PHE A 392 9.80 -6.82 -4.76
CA PHE A 392 8.94 -7.87 -5.30
C PHE A 392 9.72 -9.18 -5.46
N SER A 393 10.92 -9.12 -6.04
CA SER A 393 11.82 -10.27 -6.17
C SER A 393 12.38 -10.77 -4.82
N MET A 394 12.11 -10.08 -3.71
CA MET A 394 12.38 -10.54 -2.33
C MET A 394 11.10 -10.97 -1.58
N GLY A 395 10.02 -11.24 -2.32
CA GLY A 395 8.71 -11.62 -1.79
C GLY A 395 8.73 -12.85 -0.88
N SER A 396 9.65 -13.79 -1.08
CA SER A 396 9.76 -15.01 -0.25
C SER A 396 10.15 -14.69 1.20
N TYR A 397 11.08 -13.74 1.39
CA TYR A 397 11.43 -13.24 2.71
C TYR A 397 10.29 -12.43 3.35
N LEU A 398 9.62 -11.56 2.58
CA LEU A 398 8.49 -10.76 3.10
C LEU A 398 7.29 -11.64 3.50
N GLY A 399 6.96 -12.65 2.70
CA GLY A 399 5.92 -13.64 2.99
C GLY A 399 6.27 -14.55 4.18
N TYR A 400 7.54 -14.89 4.36
CA TYR A 400 8.02 -15.61 5.54
C TYR A 400 7.85 -14.79 6.84
N LEU A 401 8.19 -13.50 6.82
CA LEU A 401 7.94 -12.59 7.94
C LEU A 401 6.44 -12.42 8.23
N ALA A 402 5.62 -12.23 7.19
CA ALA A 402 4.17 -12.16 7.31
C ALA A 402 3.58 -13.44 7.94
N THR A 403 4.07 -14.61 7.52
CA THR A 403 3.66 -15.90 8.08
C THR A 403 4.06 -16.04 9.55
N CYS A 404 5.25 -15.57 9.94
CA CYS A 404 5.62 -15.47 11.36
C CYS A 404 4.65 -14.58 12.12
N HIS A 405 4.36 -13.37 11.61
CA HIS A 405 3.47 -12.41 12.23
C HIS A 405 2.08 -13.02 12.47
N ARG A 406 1.48 -13.65 11.45
CA ARG A 406 0.18 -14.35 11.56
C ARG A 406 0.19 -15.45 12.62
N ASN A 407 1.28 -16.18 12.76
CA ASN A 407 1.41 -17.27 13.73
C ASN A 407 1.65 -16.77 15.17
N MET A 408 2.19 -15.56 15.33
CA MET A 408 2.44 -14.93 16.64
C MET A 408 1.27 -14.07 17.13
N TYR A 409 0.58 -13.37 16.23
CA TYR A 409 -0.37 -12.30 16.57
C TYR A 409 -1.77 -12.57 16.01
N ALA A 410 -2.74 -12.75 16.91
CA ALA A 410 -4.15 -12.94 16.56
C ALA A 410 -4.88 -11.62 16.21
N ASP A 411 -4.28 -10.48 16.57
CA ASP A 411 -4.85 -9.14 16.40
C ASP A 411 -3.97 -8.25 15.53
N PRO A 412 -4.58 -7.28 14.80
CA PRO A 412 -3.88 -6.48 13.80
C PRO A 412 -2.73 -5.67 14.42
N PHE A 413 -1.75 -5.32 13.61
CA PHE A 413 -0.73 -4.37 14.01
C PHE A 413 -1.32 -2.96 14.18
N TRP A 414 -0.86 -2.23 15.19
CA TRP A 414 -1.13 -0.79 15.35
C TRP A 414 0.17 0.01 15.30
N SER A 415 0.25 0.99 14.40
CA SER A 415 1.41 1.86 14.29
C SER A 415 1.58 2.74 15.54
N PRO A 416 2.81 3.17 15.86
CA PRO A 416 3.01 4.42 16.59
C PRO A 416 2.38 5.60 15.84
N ASN A 417 2.18 6.74 16.50
CA ASN A 417 1.80 7.98 15.81
C ASN A 417 2.91 8.37 14.82
N TYR A 418 2.55 8.67 13.57
CA TYR A 418 3.46 9.19 12.56
C TYR A 418 2.74 10.18 11.66
N ARG A 419 3.51 11.04 10.97
CA ARG A 419 2.94 11.96 9.99
C ARG A 419 2.53 11.17 8.75
N ASP A 420 1.29 11.36 8.30
CA ASP A 420 0.84 10.88 6.99
C ASP A 420 1.85 11.30 5.90
N TYR A 421 2.15 10.38 4.98
CA TYR A 421 3.08 10.60 3.89
C TYR A 421 2.69 11.78 2.98
N PHE A 422 1.38 12.01 2.81
CA PHE A 422 0.84 13.13 2.04
C PHE A 422 0.67 14.42 2.88
N ASN A 423 1.21 14.40 4.10
CA ASN A 423 1.24 15.50 5.07
C ASN A 423 -0.15 16.02 5.47
N ILE A 424 -1.21 15.20 5.39
CA ILE A 424 -2.59 15.56 5.76
C ILE A 424 -2.68 15.81 7.26
N SER A 425 -2.28 14.85 8.09
CA SER A 425 -2.45 14.83 9.55
C SER A 425 -1.46 13.91 10.26
N ASP A 426 -1.47 13.95 11.59
CA ASP A 426 -0.83 12.94 12.43
C ASP A 426 -1.79 11.75 12.56
N ILE A 427 -1.32 10.56 12.21
CA ILE A 427 -2.15 9.37 12.04
C ILE A 427 -1.66 8.20 12.89
N VAL A 428 -2.61 7.34 13.23
CA VAL A 428 -2.36 6.00 13.75
C VAL A 428 -3.05 5.01 12.79
N THR A 429 -2.27 4.08 12.26
CA THR A 429 -2.76 3.08 11.30
C THR A 429 -2.95 1.75 12.00
N VAL A 430 -4.13 1.14 11.82
CA VAL A 430 -4.30 -0.30 12.06
C VAL A 430 -4.02 -1.04 10.75
N ALA A 431 -3.27 -2.14 10.81
CA ALA A 431 -2.90 -2.90 9.62
C ALA A 431 -2.90 -4.42 9.87
N ALA A 432 -3.30 -5.20 8.87
CA ALA A 432 -3.38 -6.66 8.93
C ALA A 432 -2.81 -7.30 7.66
N PRO A 433 -1.95 -8.33 7.77
CA PRO A 433 -1.47 -9.07 6.61
C PRO A 433 -2.61 -9.91 6.00
N ALA A 434 -2.65 -9.98 4.68
CA ALA A 434 -3.62 -10.73 3.89
C ALA A 434 -2.97 -11.95 3.24
N PHE A 435 -3.71 -13.05 3.22
CA PHE A 435 -3.29 -14.32 2.65
C PHE A 435 -4.40 -14.88 1.77
N SER A 436 -4.03 -15.47 0.63
CA SER A 436 -4.94 -16.26 -0.20
C SER A 436 -5.23 -17.64 0.44
N ALA A 437 -6.18 -18.38 -0.12
CA ALA A 437 -6.67 -19.66 0.40
C ALA A 437 -5.61 -20.79 0.43
N ASP A 438 -4.56 -20.67 -0.37
CA ASP A 438 -3.35 -21.50 -0.35
C ASP A 438 -2.39 -21.15 0.82
N ASN A 439 -2.64 -20.05 1.53
CA ASN A 439 -1.79 -19.41 2.53
C ASN A 439 -0.61 -18.59 2.00
N SER A 440 -0.58 -18.27 0.70
CA SER A 440 0.41 -17.34 0.15
C SER A 440 0.13 -15.91 0.64
N PHE A 441 1.18 -15.17 1.02
CA PHE A 441 1.07 -13.77 1.43
C PHE A 441 0.92 -12.86 0.21
N VAL A 442 -0.16 -12.06 0.17
CA VAL A 442 -0.52 -11.26 -1.02
C VAL A 442 -0.41 -9.73 -0.81
N GLY A 443 -0.34 -9.29 0.45
CA GLY A 443 -0.26 -7.87 0.79
C GLY A 443 -0.74 -7.56 2.20
N VAL A 444 -0.87 -6.27 2.51
CA VAL A 444 -1.35 -5.77 3.80
C VAL A 444 -2.54 -4.84 3.58
N ALA A 445 -3.60 -5.04 4.35
CA ALA A 445 -4.72 -4.10 4.47
C ALA A 445 -4.47 -3.13 5.62
N ALA A 446 -4.92 -1.88 5.49
CA ALA A 446 -4.74 -0.86 6.52
C ALA A 446 -5.89 0.16 6.55
N ILE A 447 -6.07 0.76 7.72
CA ILE A 447 -6.99 1.89 7.95
C ILE A 447 -6.28 2.95 8.79
N ASP A 448 -6.23 4.19 8.30
CA ASP A 448 -5.76 5.36 9.05
C ASP A 448 -6.86 5.98 9.89
N VAL A 449 -6.59 6.16 11.18
CA VAL A 449 -7.36 7.03 12.07
C VAL A 449 -6.62 8.35 12.21
N ILE A 450 -7.28 9.44 11.80
CA ILE A 450 -6.73 10.80 11.87
C ILE A 450 -6.97 11.38 13.27
N LEU A 451 -5.88 11.64 14.01
CA LEU A 451 -5.97 12.00 15.43
C LEU A 451 -6.57 13.39 15.67
N GLU A 452 -6.49 14.29 14.69
CA GLU A 452 -7.08 15.62 14.73
C GLU A 452 -8.61 15.63 14.53
N GLU A 453 -9.20 14.58 13.96
CA GLU A 453 -10.66 14.41 13.89
C GLU A 453 -11.26 14.00 15.24
N LEU A 454 -10.47 13.29 16.06
CA LEU A 454 -10.75 13.02 17.47
C LEU A 454 -10.42 14.27 18.32
N GLY A 455 -10.96 15.42 17.90
CA GLY A 455 -10.61 16.77 18.36
C GLY A 455 -10.93 17.07 19.84
N PRO A 456 -10.74 18.32 20.30
CA PRO A 456 -10.89 18.67 21.72
C PRO A 456 -12.29 18.39 22.29
N ASP A 457 -13.35 18.56 21.49
CA ASP A 457 -14.74 18.21 21.84
C ASP A 457 -14.95 16.70 22.04
N TRP A 458 -14.05 15.88 21.50
CA TRP A 458 -14.00 14.41 21.56
C TRP A 458 -12.78 13.90 22.36
N SER A 459 -12.20 14.74 23.22
CA SER A 459 -10.96 14.42 23.96
C SER A 459 -11.06 13.17 24.84
N ALA A 460 -12.26 12.85 25.35
CA ALA A 460 -12.52 11.57 26.04
C ALA A 460 -12.38 10.37 25.09
N ASP A 461 -13.05 10.41 23.93
CA ASP A 461 -12.98 9.33 22.93
C ASP A 461 -11.57 9.16 22.35
N ARG A 462 -10.85 10.26 22.14
CA ARG A 462 -9.45 10.22 21.74
C ARG A 462 -8.58 9.51 22.77
N ASN A 463 -8.77 9.80 24.05
CA ASN A 463 -8.01 9.18 25.12
C ASN A 463 -8.35 7.69 25.24
N ASP A 464 -9.63 7.32 25.20
CA ASP A 464 -10.06 5.92 25.24
C ASP A 464 -9.52 5.13 24.05
N PHE A 465 -9.62 5.68 22.83
CA PHE A 465 -9.03 5.09 21.62
C PHE A 465 -7.51 4.89 21.75
N LEU A 466 -6.77 5.93 22.17
CA LEU A 466 -5.31 5.84 22.33
C LEU A 466 -4.90 4.90 23.47
N ASN A 467 -5.70 4.78 24.52
CA ASN A 467 -5.50 3.81 25.60
C ASN A 467 -5.65 2.39 25.07
N ALA A 468 -6.72 2.08 24.31
CA ALA A 468 -6.94 0.78 23.69
C ALA A 468 -5.81 0.40 22.70
N VAL A 469 -5.37 1.35 21.86
CA VAL A 469 -4.20 1.18 20.98
C VAL A 469 -2.93 0.87 21.78
N THR A 470 -2.71 1.60 22.88
CA THR A 470 -1.51 1.41 23.74
C THR A 470 -1.54 0.06 24.45
N GLU A 471 -2.71 -0.38 24.92
CA GLU A 471 -2.90 -1.68 25.55
C GLU A 471 -2.65 -2.84 24.57
N GLN A 472 -3.25 -2.79 23.37
CA GLN A 472 -3.02 -3.82 22.34
C GLN A 472 -1.54 -3.90 21.94
N ARG A 473 -0.87 -2.77 21.74
CA ARG A 473 0.57 -2.73 21.45
C ARG A 473 1.41 -3.29 22.60
N SER A 474 1.08 -2.95 23.86
CA SER A 474 1.75 -3.51 25.05
C SER A 474 1.59 -5.03 25.14
N ASN A 475 0.44 -5.57 24.72
CA ASN A 475 0.20 -7.01 24.70
C ASN A 475 0.95 -7.71 23.55
N GLN A 476 1.04 -7.11 22.37
CA GLN A 476 1.88 -7.61 21.27
C GLN A 476 3.37 -7.66 21.65
N SER A 477 3.90 -6.68 22.39
CA SER A 477 5.28 -6.70 22.88
C SER A 477 5.62 -7.82 23.88
N LYS A 478 4.63 -8.58 24.38
CA LYS A 478 4.82 -9.70 25.33
C LYS A 478 4.86 -11.07 24.65
N VAL A 479 4.63 -11.15 23.33
CA VAL A 479 4.59 -12.42 22.61
C VAL A 479 6.01 -12.92 22.33
N HIS A 480 6.29 -14.17 22.71
CA HIS A 480 7.57 -14.82 22.40
C HIS A 480 7.58 -15.38 20.97
N VAL A 481 8.72 -15.25 20.28
CA VAL A 481 8.93 -15.81 18.95
C VAL A 481 8.82 -17.34 19.01
N LEU A 482 7.91 -17.89 18.22
CA LEU A 482 7.82 -19.33 17.98
C LEU A 482 8.75 -19.71 16.81
N PRO A 483 9.53 -20.80 16.91
CA PRO A 483 10.32 -21.29 15.79
C PRO A 483 9.42 -21.62 14.60
N GLN A 484 9.73 -21.09 13.41
CA GLN A 484 9.09 -21.59 12.19
C GLN A 484 9.61 -22.99 11.88
N THR A 485 8.68 -23.91 11.62
CA THR A 485 8.97 -25.31 11.26
C THR A 485 8.82 -25.57 9.76
N GLN A 486 8.26 -24.62 9.02
CA GLN A 486 8.13 -24.69 7.56
C GLN A 486 9.35 -24.05 6.91
N ARG A 487 9.91 -24.73 5.90
CA ARG A 487 10.91 -24.17 4.99
C ARG A 487 10.26 -22.98 4.27
N PRO A 488 10.94 -21.83 4.10
CA PRO A 488 10.42 -20.77 3.25
C PRO A 488 10.29 -21.29 1.82
N GLU A 489 9.12 -21.13 1.23
CA GLU A 489 8.92 -21.47 -0.17
C GLU A 489 9.56 -20.38 -1.05
N ALA A 490 10.01 -20.76 -2.25
CA ALA A 490 10.40 -19.77 -3.26
C ALA A 490 9.17 -18.93 -3.62
N PHE A 491 9.36 -17.63 -3.88
CA PHE A 491 8.24 -16.78 -4.24
C PHE A 491 7.81 -17.09 -5.66
N ASP A 492 6.66 -17.77 -5.79
CA ASP A 492 6.13 -18.18 -7.07
C ASP A 492 4.80 -17.47 -7.37
N ASP A 493 4.84 -16.45 -8.24
CA ASP A 493 3.64 -15.89 -8.88
C ASP A 493 3.42 -16.51 -10.28
N SER A 494 3.76 -17.79 -10.49
CA SER A 494 3.31 -18.59 -11.66
C SER A 494 1.79 -18.76 -11.74
N SER A 495 1.07 -18.30 -10.70
CA SER A 495 -0.35 -17.92 -10.74
C SER A 495 -0.67 -16.84 -11.80
N THR A 496 0.37 -16.27 -12.42
CA THR A 496 0.34 -15.31 -13.52
C THR A 496 -0.51 -15.77 -14.69
N CYS A 497 -1.15 -14.76 -15.29
CA CYS A 497 -2.10 -14.91 -16.38
C CYS A 497 -1.42 -15.06 -17.75
N SER A 498 -0.31 -15.79 -17.80
CA SER A 498 0.71 -15.72 -18.85
C SER A 498 0.17 -16.06 -20.25
N ASN A 499 -0.90 -16.86 -20.33
CA ASN A 499 -1.44 -17.35 -21.60
C ASN A 499 -2.64 -16.54 -22.17
N SER A 500 -3.14 -15.52 -21.46
CA SER A 500 -4.31 -14.74 -21.93
C SER A 500 -3.99 -13.30 -22.37
N TYR A 501 -2.86 -12.73 -21.95
CA TYR A 501 -2.58 -11.30 -22.16
C TYR A 501 -1.78 -10.95 -23.43
N GLU A 502 -1.20 -11.92 -24.15
CA GLU A 502 -0.57 -11.64 -25.47
C GLU A 502 -1.58 -11.22 -26.55
N ASN A 503 -2.85 -11.62 -26.41
CA ASN A 503 -3.92 -11.30 -27.36
C ASN A 503 -5.13 -10.60 -26.72
N SER A 504 -5.05 -10.21 -25.44
CA SER A 504 -6.14 -9.47 -24.78
C SER A 504 -6.25 -8.05 -25.35
N TYR A 505 -7.44 -7.73 -25.85
CA TYR A 505 -7.80 -6.42 -26.38
C TYR A 505 -7.42 -5.26 -25.42
N PRO A 506 -7.10 -4.06 -25.95
CA PRO A 506 -6.74 -2.92 -25.12
C PRO A 506 -7.86 -2.59 -24.13
N LEU A 507 -7.46 -2.30 -22.88
CA LEU A 507 -8.32 -2.01 -21.73
C LEU A 507 -9.07 -0.65 -21.84
N CYS A 508 -8.94 0.02 -22.99
CA CYS A 508 -9.84 1.03 -23.52
C CYS A 508 -10.17 0.65 -24.97
N PRO A 509 -11.42 0.83 -25.46
CA PRO A 509 -11.79 0.42 -26.82
C PRO A 509 -11.08 1.24 -27.91
N SER A 510 -9.95 0.71 -28.41
CA SER A 510 -9.17 1.31 -29.50
C SER A 510 -9.94 1.40 -30.81
N ARG A 511 -10.57 2.55 -31.06
CA ARG A 511 -11.09 2.93 -32.39
C ARG A 511 -10.12 3.80 -33.19
N ARG A 512 -8.95 3.25 -33.51
CA ARG A 512 -8.15 3.63 -34.69
C ARG A 512 -7.11 2.56 -35.00
N LYS A 513 -6.95 2.22 -36.29
CA LYS A 513 -5.80 1.48 -36.81
C LYS A 513 -4.59 2.42 -36.77
N SER A 514 -3.88 2.47 -35.65
CA SER A 514 -2.53 3.04 -35.57
C SER A 514 -1.53 1.91 -35.82
N THR A 515 -0.54 2.14 -36.68
CA THR A 515 0.50 1.15 -37.02
C THR A 515 1.66 1.21 -36.02
N GLY A 516 1.35 1.04 -34.73
CA GLY A 516 2.32 1.08 -33.63
C GLY A 516 1.89 0.22 -32.43
N PRO A 517 2.78 0.00 -31.43
CA PRO A 517 2.51 -0.91 -30.31
C PRO A 517 1.33 -0.45 -29.41
N PRO A 518 0.68 -1.37 -28.66
CA PRO A 518 -0.60 -1.08 -27.99
C PRO A 518 -0.44 -0.45 -26.60
N ASP A 519 -1.20 0.60 -26.31
CA ASP A 519 -1.14 1.37 -25.06
C ASP A 519 -2.15 0.93 -23.96
N LYS A 520 -1.60 0.71 -22.76
CA LYS A 520 -2.06 1.21 -21.42
C LYS A 520 -3.39 0.71 -20.80
N GLY A 521 -3.26 0.14 -19.59
CA GLY A 521 -4.34 -0.44 -18.76
C GLY A 521 -4.83 0.39 -17.58
N ILE A 522 -4.63 1.71 -17.61
CA ILE A 522 -5.06 2.67 -16.58
C ILE A 522 -5.74 3.82 -17.31
N CYS A 523 -6.90 4.31 -16.85
CA CYS A 523 -7.61 5.35 -17.60
C CYS A 523 -6.80 6.64 -17.68
N CYS A 524 -6.33 6.94 -18.88
CA CYS A 524 -6.06 8.30 -19.30
C CYS A 524 -7.41 8.99 -19.54
N ASP A 525 -7.70 10.08 -18.83
CA ASP A 525 -8.95 10.79 -19.04
C ASP A 525 -8.96 11.51 -20.41
N SER A 526 -9.52 10.85 -21.42
CA SER A 526 -9.98 11.41 -22.72
C SER A 526 -10.52 10.35 -23.70
N CYS A 527 -11.38 9.43 -23.23
CA CYS A 527 -12.26 8.67 -24.15
C CYS A 527 -13.54 9.44 -24.52
N ILE A 528 -13.78 10.63 -23.95
CA ILE A 528 -14.86 11.53 -24.35
C ILE A 528 -14.34 12.48 -25.43
N ARG A 529 -14.94 12.42 -26.62
CA ARG A 529 -14.66 13.34 -27.73
C ARG A 529 -14.94 14.79 -27.33
N ARG A 530 -13.90 15.62 -27.19
CA ARG A 530 -14.01 16.99 -27.73
C ARG A 530 -14.01 16.87 -29.24
N VAL A 531 -15.18 17.07 -29.86
CA VAL A 531 -15.25 17.28 -31.31
C VAL A 531 -14.58 18.62 -31.59
N HIS A 532 -13.29 18.59 -31.89
CA HIS A 532 -12.62 19.76 -32.45
C HIS A 532 -13.31 20.11 -33.75
N LYS A 533 -14.11 21.17 -33.71
CA LYS A 533 -14.75 21.79 -34.86
C LYS A 533 -13.65 22.49 -35.64
N GLY A 534 -12.93 21.71 -36.44
CA GLY A 534 -11.79 22.16 -37.22
C GLY A 534 -12.22 23.28 -38.17
N SER A 535 -11.76 24.49 -37.89
CA SER A 535 -11.65 25.50 -38.93
C SER A 535 -10.64 24.98 -39.96
N ASN A 536 -11.11 24.66 -41.16
CA ASN A 536 -10.60 25.33 -42.37
C ASN A 536 -11.47 24.99 -43.59
N SER A 537 -11.63 26.01 -44.43
CA SER A 537 -12.10 25.98 -45.83
C SER A 537 -11.41 24.87 -46.65
N ASN A 538 -12.09 24.10 -47.49
CA ASN A 538 -12.79 24.56 -48.69
C ASN A 538 -13.81 23.54 -49.24
N LEU A 539 -14.53 23.95 -50.29
CA LEU A 539 -15.52 23.20 -51.09
C LEU A 539 -15.10 21.76 -51.46
N ASP A 540 -16.07 20.84 -51.45
CA ASP A 540 -16.65 20.37 -52.72
C ASP A 540 -18.10 19.87 -52.56
N ILE A 541 -18.77 19.58 -53.69
CA ILE A 541 -20.23 19.79 -53.88
C ILE A 541 -21.02 18.46 -54.09
N ILE A 542 -22.36 18.53 -53.89
CA ILE A 542 -23.46 17.74 -54.51
C ILE A 542 -24.13 16.62 -53.65
N LEU A 543 -25.48 16.57 -53.74
CA LEU A 543 -26.48 15.60 -53.20
C LEU A 543 -26.78 15.62 -51.69
N GLY A 544 -28.01 15.90 -51.22
CA GLY A 544 -29.23 16.38 -51.91
C GLY A 544 -30.37 16.73 -50.91
N PRO A 545 -31.28 17.69 -51.19
CA PRO A 545 -32.13 18.29 -50.16
C PRO A 545 -33.62 17.90 -50.27
N ILE A 546 -34.12 16.98 -49.43
CA ILE A 546 -35.57 16.64 -49.37
C ILE A 546 -36.15 16.59 -47.94
N GLY A 547 -35.39 16.16 -46.92
CA GLY A 547 -35.95 15.92 -45.58
C GLY A 547 -36.30 17.17 -44.73
N GLY A 548 -35.57 18.27 -44.89
CA GLY A 548 -35.63 19.40 -43.93
C GLY A 548 -36.84 20.35 -44.08
N PHE A 549 -37.39 20.49 -45.29
CA PHE A 549 -38.38 21.54 -45.58
C PHE A 549 -39.78 21.17 -45.08
N VAL A 550 -40.11 19.87 -45.03
CA VAL A 550 -41.43 19.38 -44.58
C VAL A 550 -41.60 19.57 -43.07
N LEU A 551 -40.55 19.34 -42.27
CA LEU A 551 -40.62 19.45 -40.81
C LEU A 551 -40.82 20.91 -40.34
N LEU A 552 -40.23 21.88 -41.06
CA LEU A 552 -40.33 23.30 -40.73
C LEU A 552 -41.75 23.84 -40.95
N LEU A 553 -42.43 23.41 -42.03
CA LEU A 553 -43.80 23.83 -42.33
C LEU A 553 -44.82 23.28 -41.31
N VAL A 554 -44.62 22.06 -40.81
CA VAL A 554 -45.49 21.46 -39.77
C VAL A 554 -45.39 22.23 -38.45
N LEU A 555 -44.19 22.64 -38.03
CA LEU A 555 -43.99 23.40 -36.79
C LEU A 555 -44.57 24.82 -36.86
N ILE A 556 -44.47 25.49 -38.01
CA ILE A 556 -45.06 26.84 -38.21
C ILE A 556 -46.60 26.77 -38.17
N GLY A 557 -47.20 25.71 -38.74
CA GLY A 557 -48.65 25.49 -38.67
C GLY A 557 -49.17 25.32 -37.23
N ALA A 558 -48.47 24.53 -36.40
CA ALA A 558 -48.87 24.27 -35.02
C ALA A 558 -48.91 25.55 -34.14
N CYS A 559 -47.92 26.44 -34.30
CA CYS A 559 -47.87 27.69 -33.53
C CYS A 559 -49.01 28.67 -33.86
N ILE A 560 -49.51 28.68 -35.10
CA ILE A 560 -50.55 29.64 -35.52
C ILE A 560 -51.94 29.25 -34.97
N CYS A 561 -52.22 27.96 -34.75
CA CYS A 561 -53.49 27.50 -34.21
C CYS A 561 -53.70 27.82 -32.72
N MET A 562 -52.64 27.89 -31.91
CA MET A 562 -52.76 28.08 -30.45
C MET A 562 -53.07 29.53 -30.02
N PHE A 563 -52.87 30.52 -30.89
CA PHE A 563 -53.01 31.95 -30.53
C PHE A 563 -54.35 32.61 -30.87
N ARG A 564 -55.38 31.86 -31.30
CA ARG A 564 -56.56 32.44 -31.97
C ARG A 564 -57.96 32.24 -31.33
N LYS A 565 -58.08 32.05 -30.01
CA LYS A 565 -59.39 32.18 -29.30
C LYS A 565 -59.36 33.06 -28.04
N ARG A 566 -60.26 34.05 -28.02
CA ARG A 566 -60.52 35.14 -27.01
C ARG A 566 -62.03 35.47 -27.07
N LYS A 567 -62.67 36.28 -26.21
CA LYS A 567 -62.28 37.28 -25.17
C LYS A 567 -63.27 37.16 -23.95
N PRO A 568 -63.03 37.83 -22.80
CA PRO A 568 -63.95 37.84 -21.65
C PRO A 568 -64.85 39.10 -21.61
N PRO A 569 -65.89 39.11 -20.75
CA PRO A 569 -66.42 40.31 -20.12
C PRO A 569 -66.08 40.37 -18.59
N THR A 570 -67.09 40.57 -17.73
CA THR A 570 -67.04 41.29 -16.42
C THR A 570 -68.42 41.20 -15.73
N PRO A 571 -68.70 41.80 -14.52
CA PRO A 571 -67.86 42.45 -13.48
C PRO A 571 -68.22 42.12 -11.98
N ALA A 572 -67.43 42.61 -10.99
CA ALA A 572 -67.89 43.41 -9.81
C ALA A 572 -66.82 43.77 -8.72
N LEU A 573 -66.67 45.09 -8.45
CA LEU A 573 -66.49 45.82 -7.17
C LEU A 573 -65.35 45.58 -6.11
N GLY A 574 -64.61 46.68 -5.84
CA GLY A 574 -64.06 47.11 -4.51
C GLY A 574 -62.61 46.69 -4.17
N GLY A 575 -61.71 47.54 -3.61
CA GLY A 575 -61.73 49.00 -3.39
C GLY A 575 -60.57 49.51 -2.48
N SER A 576 -60.13 50.75 -2.69
CA SER A 576 -59.20 51.59 -1.85
C SER A 576 -57.67 51.32 -1.89
N THR A 577 -56.90 52.41 -1.73
CA THR A 577 -55.43 52.55 -1.85
C THR A 577 -54.99 53.86 -1.11
N PRO A 578 -53.69 54.22 -1.03
CA PRO A 578 -52.75 54.08 0.10
C PRO A 578 -52.59 55.40 0.93
N PRO A 579 -51.45 55.80 1.59
CA PRO A 579 -50.15 56.07 0.93
C PRO A 579 -48.84 55.79 1.74
N GLN A 580 -47.73 55.83 0.99
CA GLN A 580 -46.32 56.04 1.42
C GLN A 580 -46.07 57.55 1.74
N PRO A 581 -44.98 57.98 2.44
CA PRO A 581 -43.60 58.11 1.88
C PRO A 581 -42.47 57.69 2.87
N ALA A 582 -41.31 57.16 2.46
CA ALA A 582 -40.14 57.73 1.74
C ALA A 582 -39.23 58.65 2.59
N GLY A 583 -37.92 58.31 2.66
CA GLY A 583 -36.88 59.11 3.34
C GLY A 583 -35.51 58.42 3.47
N SER A 584 -34.53 58.90 2.71
CA SER A 584 -33.06 58.82 2.97
C SER A 584 -32.53 60.27 2.91
N PRO A 585 -31.32 60.67 3.40
CA PRO A 585 -30.03 59.96 3.26
C PRO A 585 -29.09 60.08 4.50
N ASP A 586 -27.81 59.69 4.33
CA ASP A 586 -26.56 60.09 5.04
C ASP A 586 -26.51 60.00 6.60
N ASP A 587 -25.40 59.61 7.24
CA ASP A 587 -24.02 60.10 7.03
C ASP A 587 -22.94 59.13 7.62
N ARG A 588 -21.68 59.55 7.56
CA ARG A 588 -20.43 58.88 8.02
C ARG A 588 -20.39 58.60 9.54
N TRP A 589 -19.49 57.71 9.98
CA TRP A 589 -18.30 58.03 10.82
C TRP A 589 -17.45 56.78 11.20
N ALA A 590 -16.13 56.99 11.15
CA ALA A 590 -14.95 56.29 11.72
C ALA A 590 -14.98 54.88 12.39
N ARG A 591 -13.86 54.16 12.17
CA ARG A 591 -13.28 53.10 13.06
C ARG A 591 -12.65 53.75 14.34
N PRO A 592 -11.89 53.04 15.20
CA PRO A 592 -11.72 51.59 15.41
C PRO A 592 -11.83 51.14 16.90
N LEU A 593 -11.86 49.83 17.12
CA LEU A 593 -10.89 49.12 17.96
C LEU A 593 -10.80 47.65 17.49
#